data_AF-A0A520DW05-F1
#
_entry.id   AF-A0A520DW05-F1
#
_cell.length_a   1.000
_cell.length_b   1.000
_cell.length_c   1.000
_cell.angle_alpha   90.00
_cell.angle_beta   90.00
_cell.angle_gamma   90.00
#
_symmetry.space_group_name_H-M   'P 1'
#
loop_
_entity.id
_entity.type
_entity.pdbx_description
1 polymer ?
#
loop_
_entity_poly.entity_id
_entity_poly.type
_entity_poly.pdbx_seq_one_letter_code
_entity_poly.pdbx_strand_id
1 'polypeptide(L)'
;CIMIDMSIPSGKNRIFVWDFNKKSILFEGLCAHGVGGGSTATKVNYSNAIGSNCTSLGKYKLGARAYSNWGINIHYKMHGLEKTNSNAYKRIVVLHSYDPIPSYEIYPSTLFGQSAGCPVVSNIFMKKVDNLLKNRKKSVLLWIYD
;
A
#
# COMPACT_ATOMS: atom_id res chain seq x y z
N CYS A 1 -4.03 -12.52 2.78
CA CYS A 1 -2.79 -11.71 2.80
C CYS A 1 -3.02 -10.52 1.86
N ILE A 2 -2.35 -9.39 2.07
CA ILE A 2 -2.29 -8.32 1.07
C ILE A 2 -0.86 -8.25 0.56
N MET A 3 -0.66 -8.23 -0.75
CA MET A 3 0.65 -8.28 -1.39
C MET A 3 0.78 -7.08 -2.32
N ILE A 4 1.93 -6.41 -2.32
CA ILE A 4 2.23 -5.29 -3.21
C ILE A 4 3.55 -5.59 -3.92
N ASP A 5 3.47 -5.79 -5.23
CA ASP A 5 4.59 -6.10 -6.11
C ASP A 5 5.10 -4.81 -6.75
N MET A 6 6.26 -4.32 -6.31
CA MET A 6 6.82 -3.06 -6.80
C MET A 6 7.55 -3.21 -8.13
N SER A 7 7.82 -4.44 -8.57
CA SER A 7 8.40 -4.73 -9.88
C SER A 7 7.41 -4.45 -11.01
N ILE A 8 6.11 -4.45 -10.67
CA ILE A 8 5.02 -4.09 -11.59
C ILE A 8 4.86 -2.56 -11.64
N PRO A 9 4.79 -1.96 -12.85
CA PRO A 9 4.55 -0.53 -13.02
C PRO A 9 3.30 -0.04 -12.27
N SER A 10 3.38 1.14 -11.66
CA SER A 10 2.28 1.68 -10.84
C SER A 10 0.95 1.91 -11.57
N GLY A 11 0.99 2.03 -12.91
CA GLY A 11 -0.20 2.11 -13.75
C GLY A 11 -0.89 0.76 -14.02
N LYS A 12 -0.33 -0.35 -13.53
CA LYS A 12 -0.90 -1.70 -13.61
C LYS A 12 -1.29 -2.23 -12.24
N ASN A 13 -2.17 -3.22 -12.21
CA ASN A 13 -2.59 -3.91 -11.01
C ASN A 13 -1.37 -4.55 -10.34
N ARG A 14 -1.06 -4.08 -9.13
CA ARG A 14 0.13 -4.48 -8.39
C ARG A 14 -0.07 -4.64 -6.89
N ILE A 15 -1.25 -4.29 -6.39
CA ILE A 15 -1.69 -4.69 -5.05
C ILE A 15 -2.75 -5.78 -5.20
N PHE A 16 -2.61 -6.85 -4.41
CA PHE A 16 -3.44 -8.04 -4.48
C PHE A 16 -3.88 -8.46 -3.09
N VAL A 17 -5.15 -8.83 -2.95
CA VAL A 17 -5.70 -9.47 -1.74
C VAL A 17 -5.85 -10.96 -2.04
N TRP A 18 -5.05 -11.79 -1.38
CA TRP A 18 -5.07 -13.24 -1.57
C TRP A 18 -5.99 -13.95 -0.58
N ASP A 19 -6.86 -14.81 -1.11
CA ASP A 19 -7.68 -15.75 -0.35
C ASP A 19 -7.03 -17.13 -0.34
N PHE A 20 -6.54 -17.57 0.82
CA PHE A 20 -5.89 -18.86 0.98
C PHE A 20 -6.84 -20.06 0.88
N ASN A 21 -8.12 -19.88 1.18
CA ASN A 21 -9.11 -20.95 1.09
C ASN A 21 -9.46 -21.21 -0.38
N LYS A 22 -9.67 -20.13 -1.14
CA LYS A 22 -9.99 -20.20 -2.57
C LYS A 22 -8.76 -20.38 -3.46
N LYS A 23 -7.55 -20.14 -2.92
CA LYS A 23 -6.28 -20.11 -3.65
C LYS A 23 -6.35 -19.18 -4.87
N SER A 24 -6.91 -17.99 -4.66
CA SER A 24 -7.11 -17.01 -5.73
C SER A 24 -7.00 -15.57 -5.24
N ILE A 25 -6.81 -14.65 -6.20
CA ILE A 25 -6.89 -13.22 -5.98
C ILE A 25 -8.36 -12.85 -5.76
N LEU A 26 -8.65 -12.25 -4.60
CA LEU A 26 -9.98 -11.75 -4.25
C LEU A 26 -10.18 -10.33 -4.80
N PHE A 27 -9.18 -9.47 -4.63
CA PHE A 27 -9.17 -8.10 -5.14
C PHE A 27 -7.79 -7.77 -5.69
N GLU A 28 -7.77 -6.95 -6.73
CA GLU A 28 -6.55 -6.35 -7.28
C GLU A 28 -6.78 -4.87 -7.57
N GLY A 29 -5.69 -4.13 -7.69
CA GLY A 29 -5.77 -2.72 -8.04
C GLY A 29 -4.40 -2.07 -8.20
N LEU A 30 -4.44 -0.79 -8.51
CA LEU A 30 -3.26 0.05 -8.55
C LEU A 30 -2.81 0.44 -7.15
N CYS A 31 -1.51 0.71 -7.01
CA CYS A 31 -0.94 1.25 -5.78
C CYS A 31 0.12 2.29 -6.13
N ALA A 32 0.18 3.44 -5.47
CA ALA A 32 1.28 4.40 -5.60
C ALA A 32 2.45 4.05 -4.67
N HIS A 33 3.67 4.47 -5.02
CA HIS A 33 4.88 4.33 -4.20
C HIS A 33 5.41 5.72 -3.79
N GLY A 34 6.25 5.77 -2.77
CA GLY A 34 6.84 7.02 -2.29
C GLY A 34 7.79 7.70 -3.28
N VAL A 35 7.76 9.03 -3.36
CA VAL A 35 8.63 9.85 -4.22
C VAL A 35 10.06 10.02 -3.71
N GLY A 36 10.34 9.54 -2.50
CA GLY A 36 11.62 9.76 -1.82
C GLY A 36 12.83 9.11 -2.48
N GLY A 37 14.02 9.57 -2.08
CA GLY A 37 15.30 8.93 -2.42
C GLY A 37 15.63 8.91 -3.91
N GLY A 38 15.07 9.83 -4.71
CA GLY A 38 15.26 9.86 -6.16
C GLY A 38 14.45 8.81 -6.91
N SER A 39 13.37 8.31 -6.32
CA SER A 39 12.43 7.42 -7.02
C SER A 39 11.87 8.12 -8.26
N THR A 40 11.61 7.35 -9.30
CA THR A 40 10.94 7.78 -10.53
C THR A 40 9.73 6.91 -10.79
N ALA A 41 8.98 7.22 -11.84
CA ALA A 41 7.85 6.43 -12.28
C ALA A 41 8.19 4.96 -12.59
N THR A 42 9.43 4.67 -13.01
CA THR A 42 9.90 3.34 -13.44
C THR A 42 10.94 2.72 -12.51
N LYS A 43 11.61 3.51 -11.66
CA LYS A 43 12.63 3.04 -10.71
C LYS A 43 12.28 3.50 -9.31
N VAL A 44 11.95 2.56 -8.44
CA VAL A 44 11.60 2.86 -7.05
C VAL A 44 12.84 2.71 -6.17
N ASN A 45 13.10 3.68 -5.30
CA ASN A 45 14.13 3.59 -4.28
C ASN A 45 13.48 3.37 -2.91
N TYR A 46 14.02 2.41 -2.17
CA TYR A 46 13.48 2.00 -0.88
C TYR A 46 14.31 2.53 0.27
N SER A 47 13.65 2.92 1.36
CA SER A 47 14.33 3.31 2.59
C SER A 47 13.41 3.12 3.79
N ASN A 48 14.02 2.79 4.93
CA ASN A 48 13.37 2.75 6.24
C ASN A 48 13.69 3.99 7.09
N ALA A 49 14.47 4.95 6.56
CA ALA A 49 14.86 6.14 7.30
C ALA A 49 13.65 7.07 7.52
N ILE A 50 13.58 7.68 8.70
CA ILE A 50 12.56 8.68 9.03
C ILE A 50 12.73 9.89 8.09
N GLY A 51 11.62 10.41 7.57
CA GLY A 51 11.63 11.53 6.63
C GLY A 51 12.13 11.21 5.21
N SER A 52 12.46 9.95 4.90
CA SER A 52 12.98 9.59 3.57
C SER A 52 11.98 9.75 2.43
N ASN A 53 10.67 9.79 2.73
CA ASN A 53 9.57 9.72 1.76
C ASN A 53 9.59 8.51 0.80
N CYS A 54 10.45 7.52 1.06
CA CYS A 54 10.54 6.28 0.30
C CYS A 54 9.52 5.26 0.79
N THR A 55 9.10 4.37 -0.09
CA THR A 55 8.50 3.10 0.31
C THR A 55 9.50 2.28 1.13
N SER A 56 9.03 1.52 2.12
CA SER A 56 9.83 0.49 2.80
C SER A 56 9.40 -0.90 2.32
N LEU A 57 10.36 -1.75 1.97
CA LEU A 57 10.06 -3.15 1.64
C LEU A 57 9.89 -3.99 2.91
N GLY A 58 9.12 -5.06 2.78
CA GLY A 58 9.01 -6.10 3.78
C GLY A 58 7.59 -6.37 4.25
N LYS A 59 7.49 -7.19 5.30
CA LYS A 59 6.25 -7.64 5.91
C LYS A 59 5.75 -6.68 6.97
N TYR A 60 4.45 -6.42 6.95
CA TYR A 60 3.75 -5.52 7.84
C TYR A 60 2.57 -6.21 8.49
N LYS A 61 2.35 -5.92 9.76
CA LYS A 61 1.06 -6.16 10.41
C LYS A 61 0.19 -4.91 10.24
N LEU A 62 -0.98 -5.06 9.63
CA LEU A 62 -2.00 -4.01 9.64
C LEU A 62 -2.53 -3.83 11.06
N GLY A 63 -2.44 -2.59 11.55
CA GLY A 63 -2.88 -2.16 12.86
C GLY A 63 -4.33 -1.68 12.87
N ALA A 64 -4.63 -0.79 13.82
CA ALA A 64 -5.98 -0.29 14.00
C ALA A 64 -6.46 0.57 12.82
N ARG A 65 -7.76 0.48 12.56
CA ARG A 65 -8.51 1.36 11.67
C ARG A 65 -8.61 2.75 12.31
N ALA A 66 -8.27 3.80 11.59
CA ALA A 66 -8.35 5.17 12.06
C ALA A 66 -8.80 6.14 10.97
N TYR A 67 -9.13 7.37 11.36
CA TYR A 67 -9.53 8.43 10.45
C TYR A 67 -8.34 8.89 9.58
N SER A 68 -8.60 9.13 8.29
CA SER A 68 -7.66 9.70 7.33
C SER A 68 -8.20 11.03 6.81
N ASN A 69 -7.32 11.97 6.51
CA ASN A 69 -7.69 13.20 5.78
C ASN A 69 -7.83 12.96 4.27
N TRP A 70 -7.63 11.72 3.80
CA TRP A 70 -7.56 11.37 2.39
C TRP A 70 -8.56 10.28 2.01
N GLY A 71 -9.05 10.36 0.78
CA GLY A 71 -9.84 9.32 0.14
C GLY A 71 -11.13 9.04 0.92
N ILE A 72 -11.35 7.78 1.29
CA ILE A 72 -12.57 7.37 2.01
C ILE A 72 -12.55 7.70 3.51
N ASN A 73 -11.68 8.62 3.93
CA ASN A 73 -11.46 9.05 5.30
C ASN A 73 -11.00 7.95 6.27
N ILE A 74 -10.40 6.87 5.75
CA ILE A 74 -9.97 5.72 6.55
C ILE A 74 -8.56 5.30 6.16
N HIS A 75 -7.76 4.97 7.17
CA HIS A 75 -6.48 4.32 6.99
C HIS A 75 -6.26 3.20 8.01
N TYR A 76 -5.29 2.34 7.73
CA TYR A 76 -4.79 1.32 8.64
C TYR A 76 -3.29 1.54 8.87
N LYS A 77 -2.91 1.81 10.12
CA LYS A 77 -1.50 2.07 10.46
C LYS A 77 -0.69 0.78 10.39
N MET A 78 0.51 0.85 9.82
CA MET A 78 1.32 -0.32 9.51
C MET A 78 2.44 -0.49 10.54
N HIS A 79 2.55 -1.70 11.08
CA HIS A 79 3.66 -2.10 11.95
C HIS A 79 4.64 -2.94 11.14
N GLY A 80 5.87 -2.44 10.97
CA GLY A 80 6.93 -3.21 10.31
C GLY A 80 7.34 -4.43 11.13
N LEU A 81 7.58 -5.54 10.45
CA LEU A 81 7.97 -6.82 11.06
C LEU A 81 9.41 -7.22 10.68
N GLU A 82 10.12 -6.41 9.89
CA GLU A 82 11.45 -6.68 9.36
C GLU A 82 12.37 -5.46 9.51
N LYS A 83 13.69 -5.67 9.45
CA LYS A 83 14.68 -4.56 9.59
C LYS A 83 14.49 -3.48 8.52
N THR A 84 14.04 -3.86 7.33
CA THR A 84 13.79 -2.97 6.18
C THR A 84 12.55 -2.09 6.33
N ASN A 85 11.70 -2.33 7.34
CA ASN A 85 10.50 -1.54 7.59
C ASN A 85 10.21 -1.26 9.08
N SER A 86 11.17 -1.52 9.97
CA SER A 86 11.02 -1.38 11.42
C SER A 86 10.60 0.02 11.89
N ASN A 87 10.84 1.08 11.11
CA ASN A 87 10.42 2.44 11.45
C ASN A 87 9.02 2.79 10.91
N ALA A 88 8.33 1.90 10.18
CA ALA A 88 7.07 2.20 9.52
C ALA A 88 6.01 2.83 10.44
N TYR A 89 5.88 2.32 11.67
CA TYR A 89 4.92 2.87 12.63
C TYR A 89 5.30 4.29 13.08
N LYS A 90 6.60 4.53 13.36
CA LYS A 90 7.14 5.85 13.74
C LYS A 90 7.03 6.86 12.60
N ARG A 91 7.16 6.37 11.36
CA ARG A 91 7.04 7.14 10.12
C ARG A 91 5.59 7.39 9.69
N ILE A 92 4.60 6.90 10.44
CA ILE A 92 3.17 7.03 10.11
C ILE A 92 2.88 6.43 8.72
N VAL A 93 3.55 5.31 8.38
CA VAL A 93 3.22 4.55 7.19
C VAL A 93 1.86 3.88 7.41
N VAL A 94 0.91 4.19 6.52
CA VAL A 94 -0.48 3.74 6.61
C VAL A 94 -0.95 3.22 5.24
N LEU A 95 -1.82 2.22 5.23
CA LEU A 95 -2.59 1.87 4.04
C LEU A 95 -3.82 2.78 3.98
N HIS A 96 -3.95 3.56 2.91
CA HIS A 96 -5.08 4.46 2.70
C HIS A 96 -5.42 4.64 1.22
N SER A 97 -6.57 5.24 0.93
CA SER A 97 -6.89 5.67 -0.43
C SER A 97 -6.68 7.17 -0.63
N TYR A 98 -6.71 7.56 -1.91
CA TYR A 98 -6.72 8.93 -2.35
C TYR A 98 -7.53 9.07 -3.65
N ASP A 99 -8.30 10.15 -3.79
CA ASP A 99 -9.27 10.35 -4.88
C ASP A 99 -8.65 10.29 -6.28
N PRO A 100 -7.43 10.82 -6.53
CA PRO A 100 -6.78 10.75 -7.83
C PRO A 100 -6.32 9.36 -8.26
N ILE A 101 -6.35 8.34 -7.40
CA ILE A 101 -5.95 6.99 -7.80
C ILE A 101 -7.12 6.30 -8.53
N PRO A 102 -7.00 6.00 -9.83
CA PRO A 102 -8.08 5.38 -10.60
C PRO A 102 -8.26 3.91 -10.19
N SER A 103 -9.47 3.40 -10.41
CA SER A 103 -9.83 2.01 -10.13
C SER A 103 -9.64 1.06 -11.33
N TYR A 104 -9.02 1.54 -12.40
CA TYR A 104 -8.71 0.81 -13.62
C TYR A 104 -7.26 1.10 -14.01
N GLU A 105 -6.63 0.18 -14.76
CA GLU A 105 -5.26 0.35 -15.22
C GLU A 105 -5.11 1.56 -16.15
N ILE A 106 -4.01 2.29 -15.99
CA ILE A 106 -3.69 3.49 -16.76
C ILE A 106 -2.38 3.39 -17.52
N TYR A 107 -1.72 2.23 -17.49
CA TYR A 107 -0.46 2.00 -18.20
C TYR A 107 -0.61 2.36 -19.70
N PRO A 108 0.33 3.11 -20.30
CA PRO A 108 1.67 3.45 -19.81
C PRO A 108 1.77 4.66 -18.86
N SER A 109 0.66 5.31 -18.50
CA SER A 109 0.65 6.36 -17.46
C SER A 109 0.95 5.76 -16.08
N THR A 110 1.35 6.60 -15.13
CA THR A 110 1.83 6.15 -13.81
C THR A 110 1.19 6.93 -12.66
N LEU A 111 1.32 6.39 -11.45
CA LEU A 111 0.86 7.02 -10.19
C LEU A 111 1.99 7.76 -9.46
N PHE A 112 3.09 8.07 -10.14
CA PHE A 112 4.20 8.79 -9.53
C PHE A 112 3.74 10.16 -9.02
N GLY A 113 4.30 10.61 -7.89
CA GLY A 113 3.90 11.88 -7.26
C GLY A 113 2.72 11.76 -6.28
N GLN A 114 2.03 10.63 -6.22
CA GLN A 114 0.80 10.49 -5.42
C GLN A 114 1.04 9.99 -3.98
N SER A 115 2.30 9.81 -3.57
CA SER A 115 2.63 9.32 -2.23
C SER A 115 4.00 9.78 -1.74
N ALA A 116 4.11 9.98 -0.42
CA ALA A 116 5.36 10.19 0.30
C ALA A 116 5.81 8.94 1.10
N GLY A 117 5.46 7.74 0.64
CA GLY A 117 5.95 6.46 1.18
C GLY A 117 4.87 5.50 1.68
N CYS A 118 3.64 5.97 1.87
CA CYS A 118 2.49 5.13 2.16
C CYS A 118 2.04 4.36 0.90
N PRO A 119 1.57 3.11 1.02
CA PRO A 119 0.81 2.49 -0.06
C PRO A 119 -0.54 3.20 -0.22
N VAL A 120 -0.73 3.85 -1.37
CA VAL A 120 -1.94 4.61 -1.70
C VAL A 120 -2.69 3.91 -2.82
N VAL A 121 -3.99 3.69 -2.64
CA VAL A 121 -4.84 2.92 -3.56
C VAL A 121 -6.11 3.70 -3.94
N SER A 122 -6.91 3.18 -4.87
CA SER A 122 -8.19 3.79 -5.22
C SER A 122 -9.21 3.69 -4.09
N ASN A 123 -10.16 4.62 -4.05
CA ASN A 123 -11.27 4.58 -3.09
C ASN A 123 -12.09 3.29 -3.20
N ILE A 124 -12.31 2.78 -4.42
CA ILE A 124 -13.08 1.55 -4.64
C ILE A 124 -12.34 0.35 -4.03
N PHE A 125 -11.04 0.23 -4.27
CA PHE A 125 -10.22 -0.84 -3.68
C PHE A 125 -10.20 -0.74 -2.15
N MET A 126 -10.00 0.47 -1.61
CA MET A 126 -9.95 0.67 -0.16
C MET A 126 -11.28 0.39 0.53
N LYS A 127 -12.44 0.67 -0.09
CA LYS A 127 -13.75 0.28 0.46
C LYS A 127 -13.88 -1.25 0.58
N LYS A 128 -13.43 -1.99 -0.44
CA LYS A 128 -13.42 -3.47 -0.42
C LYS A 128 -12.51 -4.00 0.68
N VAL A 129 -11.32 -3.44 0.81
CA VAL A 129 -10.36 -3.80 1.87
C VAL A 129 -10.89 -3.43 3.25
N ASP A 130 -11.43 -2.23 3.45
CA ASP A 130 -12.01 -1.80 4.74
C ASP A 130 -13.13 -2.74 5.18
N ASN A 131 -14.04 -3.10 4.27
CA ASN A 131 -15.11 -4.05 4.56
C ASN A 131 -14.57 -5.45 4.92
N LEU A 132 -13.51 -5.90 4.26
CA LEU A 132 -12.85 -7.16 4.58
C LEU A 132 -12.18 -7.11 5.97
N LEU A 133 -11.50 -6.02 6.29
CA LEU A 133 -10.71 -5.87 7.52
C LEU A 133 -11.59 -5.68 8.76
N LYS A 134 -12.71 -4.95 8.65
CA LYS A 134 -13.69 -4.78 9.75
C LYS A 134 -14.20 -6.11 10.31
N ASN A 135 -14.35 -7.11 9.45
CA ASN A 135 -14.92 -8.41 9.81
C ASN A 135 -13.85 -9.43 10.27
N ARG A 136 -12.57 -9.05 10.33
CA ARG A 136 -11.46 -9.96 10.66
C ARG A 136 -11.10 -9.88 12.14
N LYS A 137 -11.14 -11.03 12.83
CA LYS A 137 -10.65 -11.16 14.21
C LYS A 137 -9.12 -11.29 14.29
N LYS A 138 -8.49 -11.85 13.25
CA LYS A 138 -7.03 -12.03 13.17
C LYS A 138 -6.40 -10.85 12.47
N SER A 139 -5.20 -10.47 12.92
CA SER A 139 -4.38 -9.47 12.24
C SER A 139 -4.08 -9.87 10.80
N VAL A 140 -4.04 -8.89 9.90
CA VAL A 140 -3.78 -9.10 8.48
C VAL A 140 -2.34 -8.72 8.16
N LEU A 141 -1.65 -9.64 7.49
CA LEU A 141 -0.34 -9.41 6.90
C LEU A 141 -0.49 -8.62 5.59
N LEU A 142 0.30 -7.55 5.47
CA LEU A 142 0.57 -6.86 4.21
C LEU A 142 2.06 -7.02 3.88
N TRP A 143 2.40 -7.43 2.67
CA TRP A 143 3.78 -7.62 2.24
C TRP A 143 4.08 -6.75 1.02
N ILE A 144 5.09 -5.88 1.14
CA ILE A 144 5.62 -5.09 0.02
C ILE A 144 6.95 -5.72 -0.40
N TYR A 145 7.09 -6.05 -1.67
CA TYR A 145 8.31 -6.62 -2.24
C TYR A 145 8.59 -6.05 -3.62
N ASP A 146 9.81 -6.26 -4.11
CA ASP A 146 10.31 -5.92 -5.43
C ASP A 146 11.24 -7.05 -5.88
#